data_AF-A0A3N4IY09-F1
#
_entry.id   AF-A0A3N4IY09-F1
#
_cell.length_a   1.000
_cell.length_b   1.000
_cell.length_c   1.000
_cell.angle_alpha   90.00
_cell.angle_beta   90.00
_cell.angle_gamma   90.00
#
_symmetry.space_group_name_H-M   'P 1'
#
loop_
_entity.id
_entity.type
_entity.pdbx_description
1 polymer ?
#
loop_
_entity_poly.entity_id
_entity_poly.type
_entity_poly.pdbx_seq_one_letter_code
_entity_poly.pdbx_strand_id
1 'polypeptide(L)'
;MEFLVKSTSPPLCSPKTSTPSNPPMLQPILTLREILVSHSKGESSIKLWDKDRFLLAAKLGQWVLQHHDTPWLRDLDASEIRFFTRYESDSNYANWTPCLSTSFKRLSLAYGQRNKELYALGLVLLELGLKKSLAYVPGDEAGVLRVASRDLLTSLGRRYRAIVEKLLKEGKSGDSIDEKLINGLENDIKFIEEKALDFFQE
;
A
#
# COMPACT_ATOMS: atom_id res chain seq x y z
N MET A 1 -45.89 2.60 0.08
CA MET A 1 -44.94 1.91 -0.80
C MET A 1 -44.21 0.88 0.04
N GLU A 2 -44.65 -0.37 -0.07
CA GLU A 2 -44.03 -1.54 0.55
C GLU A 2 -42.93 -2.05 -0.39
N PHE A 3 -41.75 -2.35 0.13
CA PHE A 3 -40.79 -3.20 -0.58
C PHE A 3 -40.45 -4.40 0.29
N LEU A 4 -41.05 -5.52 -0.11
CA LEU A 4 -40.96 -6.85 0.46
C LEU A 4 -39.56 -7.45 0.30
N VAL A 5 -39.02 -7.89 1.43
CA VAL A 5 -37.93 -8.87 1.55
C VAL A 5 -38.37 -10.17 0.88
N LYS A 6 -37.81 -10.49 -0.29
CA LYS A 6 -37.88 -11.85 -0.85
C LYS A 6 -36.70 -12.66 -0.33
N SER A 7 -36.97 -13.37 0.76
CA SER A 7 -36.27 -14.58 1.17
C SER A 7 -36.44 -15.65 0.09
N THR A 8 -35.33 -16.14 -0.46
CA THR A 8 -35.30 -17.34 -1.30
C THR A 8 -34.63 -18.47 -0.53
N SER A 9 -35.45 -19.40 -0.06
CA SER A 9 -35.04 -20.70 0.48
C SER A 9 -34.34 -21.53 -0.61
N PRO A 10 -33.38 -22.41 -0.25
CA PRO A 10 -32.57 -23.15 -1.22
C PRO A 10 -33.34 -24.36 -1.78
N PRO A 11 -33.06 -24.78 -3.04
CA PRO A 11 -33.60 -26.03 -3.55
C PRO A 11 -32.77 -27.23 -3.03
N LEU A 12 -33.46 -28.22 -2.47
CA LEU A 12 -32.94 -29.57 -2.25
C LEU A 12 -32.99 -30.33 -3.58
N CYS A 13 -31.84 -30.79 -4.07
CA CYS A 13 -31.57 -32.15 -4.60
C CYS A 13 -30.26 -32.18 -5.40
N SER A 14 -29.34 -33.05 -4.99
CA SER A 14 -28.10 -33.39 -5.70
C SER A 14 -28.37 -34.26 -6.94
N PRO A 15 -27.43 -34.31 -7.89
CA PRO A 15 -26.66 -35.56 -8.04
C PRO A 15 -25.14 -35.34 -8.15
N LYS A 16 -24.43 -36.39 -7.78
CA LYS A 16 -22.97 -36.54 -7.65
C LYS A 16 -22.23 -36.21 -8.96
N THR A 17 -21.22 -35.35 -8.85
CA THR A 17 -20.09 -35.34 -9.78
C THR A 17 -18.82 -34.97 -9.02
N SER A 18 -17.86 -35.88 -9.06
CA SER A 18 -16.46 -35.82 -8.62
C SER A 18 -15.97 -34.44 -8.14
N THR A 19 -15.80 -34.29 -6.83
CA THR A 19 -15.10 -33.15 -6.24
C THR A 19 -13.59 -33.38 -6.38
N PRO A 20 -12.83 -32.54 -7.10
CA PRO A 20 -11.39 -32.55 -6.99
C PRO A 20 -11.01 -32.16 -5.56
N SER A 21 -10.05 -32.89 -5.01
CA SER A 21 -9.42 -32.62 -3.72
C SER A 21 -9.02 -31.16 -3.60
N ASN A 22 -9.61 -30.46 -2.62
CA ASN A 22 -9.24 -29.14 -2.09
C ASN A 22 -8.76 -28.11 -3.13
N PRO A 23 -9.58 -27.11 -3.51
CA PRO A 23 -9.02 -25.92 -4.16
C PRO A 23 -7.96 -25.31 -3.21
N PRO A 24 -6.82 -24.81 -3.71
CA PRO A 24 -5.88 -24.09 -2.87
C PRO A 24 -6.66 -22.97 -2.19
N MET A 25 -6.68 -22.99 -0.86
CA MET A 25 -7.44 -22.05 -0.05
C MET A 25 -6.77 -20.67 -0.20
N LEU A 26 -7.14 -19.93 -1.24
CA LEU A 26 -6.69 -18.57 -1.47
C LEU A 26 -7.06 -17.75 -0.22
N GLN A 27 -6.06 -17.19 0.45
CA GLN A 27 -6.32 -16.33 1.61
C GLN A 27 -7.24 -15.18 1.18
N PRO A 28 -8.38 -14.97 1.86
CA PRO A 28 -9.39 -14.00 1.44
C PRO A 28 -8.95 -12.54 1.58
N ILE A 29 -7.85 -12.31 2.30
CA ILE A 29 -7.22 -11.01 2.54
C ILE A 29 -5.71 -11.22 2.46
N LEU A 30 -5.02 -10.37 1.72
CA LEU A 30 -3.56 -10.29 1.69
C LEU A 30 -3.12 -8.90 2.10
N THR A 31 -2.02 -8.79 2.83
CA THR A 31 -1.38 -7.51 3.14
C THR A 31 -0.32 -7.17 2.11
N LEU A 32 0.01 -5.88 1.97
CA LEU A 32 1.11 -5.46 1.10
C LEU A 32 2.43 -6.11 1.52
N ARG A 33 2.67 -6.23 2.83
CA ARG A 33 3.85 -6.91 3.38
C ARG A 33 3.91 -8.38 2.97
N GLU A 34 2.81 -9.12 3.04
CA GLU A 34 2.75 -10.52 2.60
C GLU A 34 3.03 -10.67 1.10
N ILE A 35 2.51 -9.75 0.28
CA ILE A 35 2.81 -9.71 -1.16
C ILE A 35 4.31 -9.49 -1.39
N LEU A 36 4.92 -8.51 -0.71
CA LEU A 36 6.35 -8.20 -0.83
C LEU A 36 7.24 -9.35 -0.36
N VAL A 37 6.89 -10.00 0.76
CA VAL A 37 7.62 -11.17 1.28
C VAL A 37 7.54 -12.34 0.30
N SER A 38 6.33 -12.67 -0.17
CA SER A 38 6.12 -13.78 -1.13
C SER A 38 6.91 -13.55 -2.42
N HIS A 39 6.93 -12.30 -2.91
CA HIS A 39 7.72 -11.93 -4.08
C HIS A 39 9.23 -12.09 -3.84
N SER A 40 9.74 -11.63 -2.69
CA SER A 40 11.18 -11.73 -2.36
C SER A 40 11.69 -13.17 -2.24
N LYS A 41 10.81 -14.10 -1.85
CA LYS A 41 11.11 -15.53 -1.73
C LYS A 41 10.90 -16.31 -3.04
N GLY A 42 10.35 -15.66 -4.07
CA GLY A 42 9.98 -16.33 -5.33
C GLY A 42 8.78 -17.28 -5.20
N GLU A 43 7.99 -17.14 -4.13
CA GLU A 43 6.86 -18.01 -3.81
C GLU A 43 5.56 -17.56 -4.51
N SER A 44 5.47 -16.30 -4.96
CA SER A 44 4.30 -15.80 -5.69
C SER A 44 4.39 -16.08 -7.19
N SER A 45 3.33 -16.66 -7.75
CA SER A 45 3.17 -16.76 -9.21
C SER A 45 3.02 -15.39 -9.88
N ILE A 46 2.57 -14.39 -9.12
CA ILE A 46 2.39 -13.01 -9.56
C ILE A 46 3.66 -12.21 -9.25
N LYS A 47 4.24 -11.59 -10.29
CA LYS A 47 5.40 -10.70 -10.20
C LYS A 47 4.94 -9.27 -9.97
N LEU A 48 5.63 -8.54 -9.08
CA LEU A 48 5.39 -7.12 -8.84
C LEU A 48 6.33 -6.32 -9.74
N TRP A 49 5.83 -5.93 -10.91
CA TRP A 49 6.59 -5.19 -11.91
C TRP A 49 6.79 -3.74 -11.49
N ASP A 50 7.64 -3.03 -12.21
CA ASP A 50 7.98 -1.64 -11.88
C ASP A 50 6.76 -0.74 -12.02
N LYS A 51 5.97 -0.97 -13.08
CA LYS A 51 4.63 -0.40 -13.26
C LYS A 51 3.74 -0.57 -12.03
N ASP A 52 3.66 -1.78 -11.50
CA ASP A 52 2.78 -2.13 -10.38
C ASP A 52 3.15 -1.35 -9.12
N ARG A 53 4.45 -1.19 -8.91
CA ARG A 53 5.00 -0.42 -7.79
C ARG A 53 4.71 1.07 -7.92
N PHE A 54 4.85 1.65 -9.11
CA PHE A 54 4.49 3.05 -9.33
C PHE A 54 2.98 3.28 -9.14
N LEU A 55 2.13 2.38 -9.65
CA LEU A 55 0.68 2.50 -9.50
C LEU A 55 0.23 2.38 -8.04
N LEU A 56 0.77 1.42 -7.28
CA LEU A 56 0.51 1.30 -5.85
C LEU A 56 1.03 2.51 -5.06
N ALA A 57 2.22 3.00 -5.39
CA ALA A 57 2.79 4.20 -4.78
C ALA A 57 1.91 5.43 -5.01
N ALA A 58 1.41 5.61 -6.23
CA ALA A 58 0.49 6.68 -6.58
C ALA A 58 -0.81 6.60 -5.78
N LYS A 59 -1.47 5.43 -5.78
CA LYS A 59 -2.71 5.20 -5.02
C LYS A 59 -2.54 5.51 -3.53
N LEU A 60 -1.44 5.07 -2.92
CA LEU A 60 -1.17 5.33 -1.51
C LEU A 60 -0.88 6.81 -1.25
N GLY A 61 -0.14 7.47 -2.14
CA GLY A 61 0.12 8.91 -2.07
C GLY A 61 -1.16 9.74 -2.18
N GLN A 62 -2.03 9.43 -3.15
CA GLN A 62 -3.34 10.05 -3.30
C GLN A 62 -4.19 9.86 -2.05
N TRP A 63 -4.19 8.66 -1.47
CA TRP A 63 -4.93 8.40 -0.24
C TRP A 63 -4.43 9.26 0.92
N VAL A 64 -3.10 9.40 1.07
CA VAL A 64 -2.51 10.31 2.07
C VAL A 64 -2.96 11.76 1.84
N LEU A 65 -2.92 12.24 0.60
CA LEU A 65 -3.38 13.58 0.23
C LEU A 65 -4.88 13.79 0.51
N GLN A 66 -5.73 12.80 0.26
CA GLN A 66 -7.17 12.91 0.49
C GLN A 66 -7.51 12.92 1.98
N HIS A 67 -6.69 12.27 2.82
CA HIS A 67 -7.02 12.01 4.22
C HIS A 67 -6.12 12.73 5.22
N HIS A 68 -5.17 13.57 4.80
CA HIS A 68 -4.19 14.24 5.67
C HIS A 68 -4.81 15.07 6.80
N ASP A 69 -5.96 15.70 6.56
CA ASP A 69 -6.68 16.50 7.56
C ASP A 69 -7.67 15.66 8.38
N THR A 70 -7.70 14.35 8.17
CA THR A 70 -8.69 13.46 8.78
C THR A 70 -8.06 12.55 9.82
N PRO A 71 -8.83 12.13 10.85
CA PRO A 71 -8.34 11.18 11.84
C PRO A 71 -8.10 9.78 11.28
N TRP A 72 -8.38 9.53 10.00
CA TRP A 72 -8.29 8.24 9.34
C TRP A 72 -6.87 7.93 8.83
N LEU A 73 -6.02 8.96 8.70
CA LEU A 73 -4.61 8.81 8.37
C LEU A 73 -3.84 8.37 9.63
N ARG A 74 -3.93 7.09 9.99
CA ARG A 74 -3.19 6.52 11.13
C ARG A 74 -2.52 5.22 10.74
N ASP A 75 -1.37 4.97 11.37
CA ASP A 75 -0.72 3.66 11.37
C ASP A 75 -0.47 3.09 9.96
N LEU A 76 -0.08 3.94 9.01
CA LEU A 76 0.21 3.56 7.64
C LEU A 76 1.44 2.62 7.60
N ASP A 77 1.20 1.31 7.58
CA ASP A 77 2.23 0.26 7.47
C ASP A 77 1.84 -0.70 6.33
N ALA A 78 2.85 -1.27 5.67
CA ALA A 78 2.64 -2.33 4.69
C ALA A 78 1.91 -3.56 5.28
N SER A 79 1.97 -3.79 6.59
CA SER A 79 1.16 -4.82 7.27
C SER A 79 -0.30 -4.46 7.49
N GLU A 80 -0.65 -3.17 7.43
CA GLU A 80 -2.02 -2.67 7.64
C GLU A 80 -2.72 -2.30 6.31
N ILE A 81 -1.95 -2.17 5.22
CA ILE A 81 -2.46 -2.11 3.84
C ILE A 81 -2.91 -3.51 3.42
N ARG A 82 -4.21 -3.67 3.17
CA ARG A 82 -4.86 -4.94 2.84
C ARG A 82 -5.48 -4.92 1.44
N PHE A 83 -5.57 -6.09 0.84
CA PHE A 83 -6.26 -6.34 -0.41
C PHE A 83 -7.25 -7.48 -0.20
N PHE A 84 -8.51 -7.26 -0.57
CA PHE A 84 -9.58 -8.25 -0.40
C PHE A 84 -9.67 -9.12 -1.66
N THR A 85 -8.84 -10.17 -1.71
CA THR A 85 -8.66 -11.04 -2.89
C THR A 85 -9.97 -11.58 -3.48
N ARG A 86 -11.01 -11.78 -2.65
CA ARG A 86 -12.34 -12.23 -3.10
C ARG A 86 -13.09 -11.26 -4.01
N TYR A 87 -12.72 -9.99 -4.02
CA TYR A 87 -13.31 -8.95 -4.87
C TYR A 87 -12.39 -8.51 -6.00
N GLU A 88 -11.21 -9.11 -6.07
CA GLU A 88 -10.16 -8.75 -7.00
C GLU A 88 -10.00 -9.88 -8.02
N SER A 89 -10.54 -9.67 -9.22
CA SER A 89 -10.48 -10.65 -10.31
C SER A 89 -9.26 -10.45 -11.21
N ASP A 90 -8.52 -9.36 -11.04
CA ASP A 90 -7.36 -9.05 -11.86
C ASP A 90 -6.16 -9.90 -11.46
N SER A 91 -5.44 -10.44 -12.44
CA SER A 91 -4.18 -11.14 -12.23
C SER A 91 -3.03 -10.25 -11.74
N ASN A 92 -3.17 -8.93 -11.85
CA ASN A 92 -2.20 -7.93 -11.44
C ASN A 92 -2.62 -7.24 -10.14
N TYR A 93 -1.83 -7.45 -9.08
CA TYR A 93 -2.04 -6.85 -7.76
C TYR A 93 -2.09 -5.32 -7.76
N ALA A 94 -1.47 -4.64 -8.71
CA ALA A 94 -1.52 -3.18 -8.73
C ALA A 94 -2.85 -2.61 -9.20
N ASN A 95 -3.64 -3.40 -9.93
CA ASN A 95 -5.01 -3.01 -10.28
C ASN A 95 -5.94 -3.12 -9.08
N TRP A 96 -5.56 -3.93 -8.08
CA TRP A 96 -6.35 -4.11 -6.88
C TRP A 96 -6.48 -2.81 -6.10
N THR A 97 -7.59 -2.67 -5.40
CA THR A 97 -7.87 -1.48 -4.60
C THR A 97 -7.26 -1.68 -3.20
N PRO A 98 -6.18 -0.97 -2.84
CA PRO A 98 -5.65 -1.06 -1.50
C PRO A 98 -6.69 -0.56 -0.51
N CYS A 99 -7.02 -1.40 0.46
CA CYS A 99 -7.89 -1.07 1.57
C CYS A 99 -7.03 -0.90 2.83
N LEU A 100 -7.12 0.26 3.44
CA LEU A 100 -6.36 0.55 4.64
C LEU A 100 -7.17 0.14 5.87
N SER A 101 -6.64 -0.81 6.64
CA SER A 101 -7.25 -1.22 7.88
C SER A 101 -7.04 -0.14 8.93
N THR A 102 -8.07 0.64 9.20
CA THR A 102 -8.13 1.54 10.36
C THR A 102 -8.35 0.70 11.61
N SER A 103 -7.39 -0.17 11.96
CA SER A 103 -7.47 -0.85 13.24
C SER A 103 -7.28 0.21 14.32
N PHE A 104 -8.38 0.62 14.95
CA PHE A 104 -8.40 1.54 16.08
C PHE A 104 -7.79 0.87 17.32
N LYS A 105 -6.52 0.44 17.23
CA LYS A 105 -5.75 0.06 18.41
C LYS A 105 -5.65 1.33 19.25
N ARG A 106 -6.42 1.37 20.35
CA ARG A 106 -6.53 2.45 21.36
C ARG A 106 -6.08 3.82 20.86
N LEU A 107 -7.03 4.74 20.62
CA LEU A 107 -6.75 6.16 20.36
C LEU A 107 -5.61 6.63 21.28
N SER A 108 -4.40 6.70 20.72
CA SER A 108 -3.27 7.32 21.40
C SER A 108 -3.69 8.76 21.64
N LEU A 109 -3.61 9.21 22.89
CA LEU A 109 -3.88 10.61 23.28
C LEU A 109 -3.00 11.61 22.52
N ALA A 110 -1.96 11.14 21.83
CA ALA A 110 -1.17 11.90 20.87
C ALA A 110 -1.87 12.01 19.49
N TYR A 111 -3.15 12.42 19.49
CA TYR A 111 -3.82 12.87 18.28
C TYR A 111 -3.02 14.03 17.67
N GLY A 112 -2.62 13.90 16.40
CA GLY A 112 -1.87 14.97 15.74
C GLY A 112 -0.41 15.12 16.19
N GLN A 113 0.29 14.02 16.52
CA GLN A 113 1.76 14.04 16.38
C GLN A 113 2.11 14.10 14.88
N ARG A 114 2.09 15.35 14.39
CA ARG A 114 2.12 15.78 13.00
C ARG A 114 3.37 15.27 12.26
N ASN A 115 3.18 14.95 10.97
CA ASN A 115 4.13 14.43 9.97
C ASN A 115 4.52 12.94 10.06
N LYS A 116 4.08 12.19 11.07
CA LYS A 116 4.39 10.74 11.17
C LYS A 116 3.86 9.93 10.00
N GLU A 117 2.77 10.37 9.41
CA GLU A 117 2.12 9.70 8.29
C GLU A 117 2.90 9.89 6.98
N LEU A 118 3.58 11.04 6.81
CA LEU A 118 4.52 11.24 5.70
C LEU A 118 5.75 10.33 5.85
N TYR A 119 6.26 10.20 7.08
CA TYR A 119 7.34 9.25 7.36
C TYR A 119 6.91 7.82 7.06
N ALA A 120 5.71 7.44 7.50
CA ALA A 120 5.11 6.13 7.30
C ALA A 120 4.88 5.84 5.81
N LEU A 121 4.38 6.82 5.04
CA LEU A 121 4.31 6.73 3.58
C LEU A 121 5.70 6.51 2.99
N GLY A 122 6.70 7.28 3.42
CA GLY A 122 8.09 7.10 3.02
C GLY A 122 8.61 5.68 3.25
N LEU A 123 8.29 5.06 4.39
CA LEU A 123 8.64 3.67 4.68
C LEU A 123 7.94 2.69 3.73
N VAL A 124 6.63 2.84 3.52
CA VAL A 124 5.87 1.97 2.60
C VAL A 124 6.38 2.08 1.16
N LEU A 125 6.66 3.30 0.70
CA LEU A 125 7.24 3.54 -0.63
C LEU A 125 8.66 2.97 -0.73
N LEU A 126 9.44 2.99 0.34
CA LEU A 126 10.74 2.32 0.39
C LEU A 126 10.59 0.80 0.25
N GLU A 127 9.69 0.16 1.00
CA GLU A 127 9.45 -1.28 0.89
C GLU A 127 8.98 -1.70 -0.52
N LEU A 128 8.04 -0.93 -1.09
CA LEU A 128 7.60 -1.08 -2.48
C LEU A 128 8.78 -0.95 -3.44
N GLY A 129 9.54 0.13 -3.32
CA GLY A 129 10.69 0.42 -4.16
C GLY A 129 11.80 -0.62 -4.07
N LEU A 130 11.90 -1.36 -2.98
CA LEU A 130 12.90 -2.41 -2.81
C LEU A 130 12.37 -3.83 -3.08
N LYS A 131 11.06 -4.00 -3.34
CA LYS A 131 10.40 -5.31 -3.47
C LYS A 131 10.66 -6.23 -2.27
N LYS A 132 10.87 -5.65 -1.08
CA LYS A 132 11.19 -6.39 0.14
C LYS A 132 10.63 -5.66 1.35
N SER A 133 10.14 -6.42 2.32
CA SER A 133 9.81 -5.86 3.63
C SER A 133 11.09 -5.46 4.35
N LEU A 134 11.05 -4.34 5.07
CA LEU A 134 12.12 -3.93 5.95
C LEU A 134 11.86 -4.55 7.33
N ALA A 135 12.88 -5.20 7.88
CA ALA A 135 12.94 -5.46 9.31
C ALA A 135 13.26 -4.13 10.02
N TYR A 136 12.27 -3.24 10.07
CA TYR A 136 12.43 -1.94 10.71
C TYR A 136 12.67 -2.14 12.20
N VAL A 137 13.80 -1.62 12.68
CA VAL A 137 14.09 -1.48 14.11
C VAL A 137 13.77 -0.03 14.48
N PRO A 138 12.80 0.21 15.40
CA PRO A 138 12.49 1.55 15.87
C PRO A 138 13.76 2.30 16.32
N GLY A 139 13.96 3.52 15.80
CA GLY A 139 15.12 4.37 16.14
C GLY A 139 16.33 4.26 15.21
N ASP A 140 16.30 3.46 14.15
CA ASP A 140 17.36 3.41 13.12
C ASP A 140 17.01 4.23 11.87
N GLU A 141 16.61 5.49 12.03
CA GLU A 141 16.20 6.33 10.89
C GLU A 141 17.38 6.61 9.94
N ALA A 142 18.60 6.70 10.48
CA ALA A 142 19.81 6.89 9.68
C ALA A 142 20.12 5.66 8.81
N GLY A 143 19.87 4.46 9.31
CA GLY A 143 19.95 3.21 8.54
C GLY A 143 18.91 3.19 7.41
N VAL A 144 17.65 3.53 7.71
CA VAL A 144 16.58 3.60 6.72
C VAL A 144 16.92 4.57 5.57
N LEU A 145 17.37 5.79 5.89
CA LEU A 145 17.78 6.76 4.87
C LEU A 145 18.96 6.26 4.03
N ARG A 146 19.96 5.61 4.65
CA ARG A 146 21.10 5.05 3.93
C ARG A 146 20.68 3.95 2.95
N VAL A 147 19.75 3.10 3.37
CA VAL A 147 19.15 2.06 2.51
C VAL A 147 18.42 2.70 1.34
N ALA A 148 17.58 3.71 1.58
CA ALA A 148 16.89 4.45 0.52
C ALA A 148 17.88 5.06 -0.49
N SER A 149 18.91 5.75 -0.01
CA SER A 149 19.90 6.42 -0.87
C SER A 149 20.69 5.46 -1.76
N ARG A 150 21.05 4.28 -1.21
CA ARG A 150 21.87 3.28 -1.89
C ARG A 150 21.05 2.40 -2.83
N ASP A 151 19.91 1.88 -2.37
CA ASP A 151 19.24 0.75 -3.02
C ASP A 151 18.11 1.18 -3.97
N LEU A 152 17.48 2.33 -3.76
CA LEU A 152 16.38 2.78 -4.64
C LEU A 152 16.86 3.31 -5.98
N LEU A 153 18.09 3.84 -6.05
CA LEU A 153 18.65 4.39 -7.29
C LEU A 153 18.67 3.33 -8.39
N THR A 154 19.00 2.09 -8.02
CA THR A 154 19.08 0.94 -8.93
C THR A 154 17.73 0.27 -9.19
N SER A 155 16.65 0.69 -8.51
CA SER A 155 15.35 0.00 -8.60
C SER A 155 14.26 0.80 -9.30
N LEU A 156 13.96 2.02 -8.84
CA LEU A 156 12.90 2.89 -9.42
C LEU A 156 13.44 4.26 -9.88
N GLY A 157 14.77 4.41 -9.87
CA GLY A 157 15.47 5.57 -10.39
C GLY A 157 15.61 6.73 -9.41
N ARG A 158 16.33 7.76 -9.87
CA ARG A 158 16.77 8.89 -9.04
C ARG A 158 15.61 9.69 -8.44
N ARG A 159 14.53 9.90 -9.20
CA ARG A 159 13.44 10.78 -8.79
C ARG A 159 12.53 10.11 -7.75
N TYR A 160 12.20 8.84 -7.93
CA TYR A 160 11.51 8.06 -6.91
C TYR A 160 12.29 8.03 -5.60
N ARG A 161 13.61 7.80 -5.66
CA ARG A 161 14.49 7.89 -4.49
C ARG A 161 14.42 9.25 -3.80
N ALA A 162 14.46 10.34 -4.55
CA ALA A 162 14.41 11.68 -3.99
C ALA A 162 13.10 11.94 -3.24
N ILE A 163 11.96 11.46 -3.78
CA ILE A 163 10.64 11.54 -3.13
C ILE A 163 10.66 10.76 -1.81
N VAL A 164 11.12 9.51 -1.83
CA VAL A 164 11.18 8.69 -0.61
C VAL A 164 12.08 9.31 0.45
N GLU A 165 13.27 9.78 0.09
CA GLU A 165 14.17 10.45 1.03
C GLU A 165 13.57 11.73 1.61
N LYS A 166 12.85 12.49 0.79
CA LYS A 166 12.16 13.71 1.21
C LYS A 166 11.10 13.40 2.26
N LEU A 167 10.22 12.43 1.99
CA LEU A 167 9.18 11.97 2.93
C LEU A 167 9.77 11.48 4.27
N LEU A 168 10.87 10.73 4.21
CA LEU A 168 11.55 10.24 5.42
C LEU A 168 12.21 11.37 6.23
N LYS A 169 12.66 12.45 5.59
CA LYS A 169 13.31 13.60 6.26
C LYS A 169 12.28 14.57 6.82
N GLU A 170 11.30 14.97 6.01
CA GLU A 170 10.25 15.93 6.39
C GLU A 170 9.26 15.29 7.38
N GLY A 171 8.98 14.00 7.23
CA GLY A 171 8.21 13.20 8.18
C GLY A 171 8.80 13.18 9.60
N LYS A 172 10.10 13.44 9.74
CA LYS A 172 10.82 13.45 11.02
C LYS A 172 10.70 14.76 11.77
N SER A 173 10.52 15.91 11.09
CA SER A 173 10.66 17.22 11.73
C SER A 173 9.58 17.50 12.77
N GLY A 174 8.46 16.77 12.74
CA GLY A 174 7.38 16.89 13.72
C GLY A 174 6.60 18.20 13.65
N ASP A 175 6.90 19.06 12.67
CA ASP A 175 6.15 20.27 12.39
C ASP A 175 4.75 19.92 11.87
N SER A 176 3.80 20.86 11.91
CA SER A 176 2.51 20.63 11.24
C SER A 176 2.74 20.44 9.75
N ILE A 177 2.02 19.50 9.14
CA ILE A 177 1.83 19.45 7.69
C ILE A 177 1.33 20.84 7.29
N ASP A 178 2.18 21.61 6.61
CA ASP A 178 1.81 22.90 6.06
C ASP A 178 1.40 22.72 4.60
N GLU A 179 0.74 23.75 4.06
CA GLU A 179 0.26 23.75 2.67
C GLU A 179 1.41 23.56 1.67
N LYS A 180 2.63 23.96 2.03
CA LYS A 180 3.82 23.79 1.19
C LYS A 180 4.25 22.33 1.10
N LEU A 181 4.19 21.58 2.20
CA LEU A 181 4.46 20.14 2.23
C LEU A 181 3.41 19.38 1.43
N ILE A 182 2.13 19.73 1.57
CA ILE A 182 1.04 19.13 0.78
C ILE A 182 1.21 19.40 -0.71
N ASN A 183 1.39 20.66 -1.11
CA ASN A 183 1.64 21.01 -2.51
C ASN A 183 2.90 20.32 -3.05
N GLY A 184 3.92 20.15 -2.21
CA GLY A 184 5.11 19.39 -2.54
C GLY A 184 4.80 17.91 -2.80
N LEU A 185 4.01 17.29 -1.92
CA LEU A 185 3.57 15.89 -2.05
C LEU A 185 2.70 15.70 -3.29
N GLU A 186 1.75 16.58 -3.58
CA GLU A 186 0.92 16.52 -4.79
C GLU A 186 1.76 16.46 -6.06
N ASN A 187 2.77 17.32 -6.17
CA ASN A 187 3.70 17.32 -7.30
C ASN A 187 4.51 16.02 -7.38
N ASP A 188 4.94 15.49 -6.24
CA ASP A 188 5.68 14.23 -6.17
C ASP A 188 4.80 13.03 -6.58
N ILE A 189 3.54 12.99 -6.13
CA ILE A 189 2.58 11.95 -6.50
C ILE A 189 2.18 12.04 -7.98
N LYS A 190 1.95 13.24 -8.50
CA LYS A 190 1.68 13.44 -9.93
C LYS A 190 2.82 12.90 -10.80
N PHE A 191 4.08 13.10 -10.39
CA PHE A 191 5.22 12.51 -11.08
C PHE A 191 5.19 10.97 -11.06
N ILE A 192 4.85 10.37 -9.91
CA ILE A 192 4.74 8.90 -9.76
C ILE A 192 3.61 8.36 -10.66
N GLU A 193 2.48 9.08 -10.77
CA GLU A 193 1.37 8.75 -11.66
C GLU A 193 1.76 8.83 -13.13
N GLU A 194 2.39 9.93 -13.56
CA GLU A 194 2.88 10.10 -14.93
C GLU A 194 3.85 8.96 -15.29
N LYS A 195 4.75 8.59 -14.37
CA LYS A 195 5.63 7.44 -14.55
C LYS A 195 4.89 6.11 -14.64
N ALA A 196 3.81 5.93 -13.89
CA ALA A 196 2.96 4.74 -14.00
C ALA A 196 2.26 4.68 -15.37
N LEU A 197 1.84 5.84 -15.90
CA LEU A 197 1.16 5.99 -17.19
C LEU A 197 2.09 5.74 -18.39
N ASP A 198 3.38 6.07 -18.29
CA ASP A 198 4.37 5.77 -19.33
C ASP A 198 4.35 4.26 -19.69
N PHE A 199 4.16 3.37 -18.70
CA PHE A 199 4.04 1.91 -18.90
C PHE A 199 2.72 1.44 -19.53
N PHE A 200 1.81 2.34 -19.92
CA PHE A 200 0.60 2.01 -20.68
C PHE A 200 0.68 2.49 -22.14
N GLN A 201 1.71 3.26 -22.49
CA GLN A 201 1.92 3.78 -23.84
C GLN A 201 2.95 2.96 -24.66
N GLU A 202 3.61 1.99 -24.02
CA GLU A 202 4.48 0.97 -24.63
C GLU A 202 3.71 -0.31 -24.96
#